data_AF-A0A0F5LF37-F1
#
_entry.id   AF-A0A0F5LF37-F1
#
_cell.length_a   1.000
_cell.length_b   1.000
_cell.length_c   1.000
_cell.angle_alpha   90.00
_cell.angle_beta   90.00
_cell.angle_gamma   90.00
#
_symmetry.space_group_name_H-M   'P 1'
#
loop_
_entity.id
_entity.type
_entity.pdbx_description
1 polymer ?
#
loop_
_entity_poly.entity_id
_entity_poly.type
_entity_poly.pdbx_seq_one_letter_code
_entity_poly.pdbx_strand_id
1 'polypeptide(L)'
;MSVNVCPCCHRPLISAFEQVADEASLSMKERELFLTVANGFGGSVLREVVVNALYGLDPNGGPDDPRAVIAVIMTKTNAKIAPFGYRIFSRKTVGYRLATIIPTEAAA
;
A
#
# COMPACT_ATOMS: atom_id res chain seq x y z
N MET A 1 10.39 -4.81 -19.99
CA MET A 1 9.87 -4.61 -18.63
C MET A 1 11.01 -4.89 -17.66
N SER A 2 11.63 -3.85 -17.08
CA SER A 2 12.68 -4.06 -16.09
C SER A 2 12.05 -4.49 -14.77
N VAL A 3 12.36 -5.71 -14.34
CA VAL A 3 11.97 -6.22 -13.03
C VAL A 3 12.81 -5.45 -12.01
N ASN A 4 12.19 -4.61 -11.20
CA ASN A 4 12.89 -3.99 -10.07
C ASN A 4 13.19 -5.09 -9.06
N VAL A 5 14.47 -5.43 -8.91
CA VAL A 5 14.94 -6.47 -7.99
C VAL A 5 15.41 -5.81 -6.70
N CYS A 6 15.04 -6.38 -5.56
CA CYS A 6 15.50 -5.88 -4.26
C CYS A 6 17.01 -6.10 -4.12
N PRO A 7 17.82 -5.05 -3.82
CA PRO A 7 19.27 -5.19 -3.70
C PRO A 7 19.70 -5.99 -2.46
N CYS A 8 18.83 -6.17 -1.47
CA CYS A 8 19.16 -6.92 -0.24
C CYS A 8 18.98 -8.44 -0.41
N CYS A 9 17.95 -8.87 -1.16
CA CYS A 9 17.56 -10.28 -1.22
C CYS A 9 17.44 -10.84 -2.65
N HIS A 10 17.76 -10.05 -3.67
CA HIS A 10 17.74 -10.42 -5.09
C HIS A 10 16.40 -10.98 -5.61
N ARG A 11 15.29 -10.75 -4.89
CA ARG A 11 13.93 -11.13 -5.33
C ARG A 11 13.28 -10.00 -6.13
N PRO A 12 12.41 -10.31 -7.11
CA PRO A 12 11.54 -9.32 -7.75
C PRO A 12 10.74 -8.55 -6.68
N LEU A 13 10.79 -7.22 -6.67
CA LEU A 13 10.09 -6.41 -5.68
C LEU A 13 8.58 -6.66 -5.68
N ILE A 14 7.98 -6.92 -6.85
CA ILE A 14 6.55 -7.28 -6.96
C ILE A 14 6.25 -8.57 -6.17
N SER A 15 7.07 -9.62 -6.35
CA SER A 15 6.91 -10.87 -5.59
C SER A 15 7.16 -10.69 -4.09
N ALA A 16 8.00 -9.72 -3.71
CA ALA A 16 8.26 -9.41 -2.31
C ALA A 16 7.07 -8.70 -1.65
N PHE A 17 6.36 -7.82 -2.36
CA PHE A 17 5.17 -7.16 -1.82
C PHE A 17 3.98 -8.12 -1.71
N GLU A 18 3.79 -9.04 -2.65
CA GLU A 18 2.76 -10.08 -2.51
C GLU A 18 2.98 -10.93 -1.26
N GLN A 19 4.23 -11.33 -1.02
CA GLN A 19 4.62 -12.06 0.17
C GLN A 19 4.35 -11.26 1.46
N VAL A 20 4.70 -9.96 1.50
CA VAL A 20 4.39 -9.10 2.64
C VAL A 20 2.88 -9.00 2.87
N ALA A 21 2.08 -8.91 1.81
CA ALA A 21 0.62 -8.82 1.94
C ALA A 21 0.01 -10.10 2.55
N ASP A 22 0.56 -11.26 2.20
CA ASP A 22 0.16 -12.56 2.75
C ASP A 22 0.62 -12.71 4.21
N GLU A 23 1.90 -12.44 4.50
CA GLU A 23 2.47 -12.55 5.85
C GLU A 23 1.85 -11.55 6.83
N ALA A 24 1.51 -10.33 6.37
CA ALA A 24 0.84 -9.30 7.17
C ALA A 24 -0.67 -9.56 7.35
N SER A 25 -1.23 -10.63 6.74
CA SER A 25 -2.65 -10.96 6.80
C SER A 25 -3.55 -9.77 6.43
N LEU A 26 -3.25 -9.13 5.29
CA LEU A 26 -4.05 -8.03 4.76
C LEU A 26 -5.41 -8.55 4.28
N SER A 27 -6.48 -7.87 4.68
CA SER A 27 -7.81 -8.10 4.10
C SER A 27 -7.83 -7.70 2.63
N MET A 28 -8.82 -8.15 1.86
CA MET A 28 -8.92 -7.85 0.42
C MET A 28 -8.73 -6.37 0.08
N LYS A 29 -9.38 -5.45 0.83
CA LYS A 29 -9.24 -4.00 0.58
C LYS A 29 -7.89 -3.44 1.03
N GLU A 30 -7.30 -3.97 2.10
CA GLU A 30 -5.95 -3.58 2.54
C GLU A 30 -4.89 -4.07 1.53
N ARG A 31 -5.04 -5.30 1.02
CA ARG A 31 -4.19 -5.89 -0.02
C ARG A 31 -4.27 -5.09 -1.31
N GLU A 32 -5.48 -4.78 -1.78
CA GLU A 32 -5.69 -3.99 -2.98
C GLU A 32 -5.04 -2.60 -2.86
N LEU A 33 -5.24 -1.92 -1.72
CA LEU A 33 -4.60 -0.64 -1.43
C LEU A 33 -3.07 -0.78 -1.46
N PHE A 34 -2.53 -1.76 -0.73
CA PHE A 34 -1.09 -1.95 -0.59
C PHE A 34 -0.43 -2.27 -1.93
N LEU A 35 -0.94 -3.25 -2.67
CA LEU A 35 -0.38 -3.68 -3.96
C LEU A 35 -0.54 -2.59 -5.03
N THR A 36 -1.65 -1.85 -5.04
CA THR A 36 -1.83 -0.71 -5.95
C THR A 36 -0.76 0.35 -5.71
N VAL A 37 -0.48 0.69 -4.45
CA VAL A 37 0.55 1.68 -4.11
C VAL A 37 1.96 1.11 -4.32
N ALA A 38 2.17 -0.19 -4.09
CA ALA A 38 3.44 -0.88 -4.30
C ALA A 38 3.83 -0.98 -5.78
N ASN A 39 2.86 -1.07 -6.70
CA ASN A 39 3.13 -0.98 -8.14
C ASN A 39 3.76 0.37 -8.53
N GLY A 40 3.50 1.42 -7.76
CA GLY A 40 4.15 2.74 -7.89
C GLY A 40 5.37 2.93 -6.99
N PHE A 41 6.00 1.85 -6.49
CA PHE A 41 7.13 1.95 -5.55
C PHE A 41 8.25 2.84 -6.08
N GLY A 42 8.70 3.78 -5.24
CA GLY A 42 9.64 4.85 -5.62
C GLY A 42 8.97 6.16 -6.07
N GLY A 43 7.68 6.12 -6.45
CA GLY A 43 6.89 7.27 -6.89
C GLY A 43 5.66 7.55 -6.01
N SER A 44 4.73 8.36 -6.53
CA SER A 44 3.40 8.55 -5.95
C SER A 44 2.35 8.02 -6.92
N VAL A 45 1.41 7.24 -6.41
CA VAL A 45 0.23 6.78 -7.13
C VAL A 45 -0.88 7.79 -6.93
N LEU A 46 -1.52 8.19 -8.03
CA LEU A 46 -2.61 9.16 -8.01
C LEU A 46 -3.79 8.66 -7.19
N ARG A 47 -4.48 9.60 -6.52
CA ARG A 47 -5.64 9.27 -5.69
C ARG A 47 -6.73 8.54 -6.45
N GLU A 48 -7.03 8.99 -7.67
CA GLU A 48 -8.05 8.39 -8.54
C GLU A 48 -7.74 6.93 -8.89
N VAL A 49 -6.46 6.61 -9.08
CA VAL A 49 -6.03 5.22 -9.35
C VAL A 49 -6.32 4.33 -8.15
N VAL A 50 -6.05 4.80 -6.93
CA VAL A 50 -6.33 4.05 -5.70
C VAL A 50 -7.85 3.91 -5.47
N VAL A 51 -8.63 4.96 -5.71
CA VAL A 51 -10.10 4.89 -5.61
C VAL A 51 -10.66 3.90 -6.62
N ASN A 52 -10.21 3.96 -7.86
CA ASN A 52 -10.65 3.06 -8.92
C ASN A 52 -10.24 1.60 -8.66
N ALA A 53 -9.04 1.36 -8.14
CA ALA A 53 -8.62 0.02 -7.74
C ALA A 53 -9.52 -0.56 -6.64
N LEU A 54 -9.88 0.27 -5.64
CA LEU A 54 -10.69 -0.18 -4.51
C LEU A 54 -12.18 -0.32 -4.84
N TYR A 55 -12.73 0.53 -5.70
CA TYR A 55 -14.20 0.65 -5.88
C TYR A 55 -14.67 0.62 -7.34
N GLY A 56 -13.76 0.63 -8.33
CA GLY A 56 -14.13 0.72 -9.75
C GLY A 56 -14.95 -0.46 -10.27
N LEU A 57 -14.88 -1.60 -9.58
CA LEU A 57 -15.64 -2.81 -9.88
C LEU A 57 -16.77 -3.07 -8.87
N ASP A 58 -17.02 -2.16 -7.93
CA ASP A 58 -18.09 -2.35 -6.94
C ASP A 58 -19.46 -2.06 -7.58
N PRO A 59 -20.34 -3.06 -7.76
CA PRO A 59 -21.63 -2.87 -8.43
C PRO A 59 -22.59 -1.98 -7.62
N ASN A 60 -22.33 -1.80 -6.32
CA ASN A 60 -23.13 -0.94 -5.45
C ASN A 60 -22.60 0.51 -5.42
N GLY A 61 -21.56 0.82 -6.20
CA GLY A 61 -20.87 2.10 -6.17
C GLY A 61 -19.86 2.20 -5.03
N GLY A 62 -19.19 3.34 -4.96
CA GLY A 62 -18.22 3.66 -3.90
C GLY A 62 -18.85 4.42 -2.73
N PRO A 63 -18.13 4.58 -1.62
CA PRO A 63 -18.56 5.40 -0.49
C PRO A 63 -18.68 6.89 -0.87
N ASP A 64 -19.54 7.63 -0.18
CA ASP A 64 -19.76 9.08 -0.38
C ASP A 64 -18.47 9.90 -0.19
N ASP A 65 -17.66 9.53 0.81
CA ASP A 65 -16.31 10.06 0.99
C ASP A 65 -15.26 8.93 0.93
N PRO A 66 -14.76 8.61 -0.28
CA PRO A 66 -13.73 7.59 -0.44
C PRO A 66 -12.42 7.97 0.25
N ARG A 67 -12.17 9.26 0.53
CA ARG A 67 -10.92 9.70 1.16
C ARG A 67 -10.89 9.31 2.63
N ALA A 68 -11.99 9.53 3.34
CA ALA A 68 -12.12 9.13 4.74
C ALA A 68 -11.98 7.60 4.88
N VAL A 69 -12.64 6.83 4.01
CA VAL A 69 -12.55 5.37 4.05
C VAL A 69 -11.14 4.87 3.73
N ILE A 70 -10.48 5.43 2.69
CA ILE A 70 -9.09 5.09 2.37
C ILE A 70 -8.15 5.44 3.52
N ALA A 71 -8.36 6.54 4.23
CA ALA A 71 -7.53 6.90 5.39
C ALA A 71 -7.63 5.86 6.52
N VAL A 72 -8.83 5.31 6.77
CA VAL A 72 -9.04 4.22 7.73
C VAL A 72 -8.35 2.93 7.26
N ILE A 73 -8.55 2.53 6.01
CA ILE A 73 -7.91 1.33 5.44
C ILE A 73 -6.39 1.48 5.49
N MET A 74 -5.85 2.63 5.10
CA MET A 74 -4.42 2.95 5.14
C MET A 74 -3.86 2.86 6.56
N THR A 75 -4.61 3.32 7.57
CA THR A 75 -4.19 3.25 8.97
C THR A 75 -4.04 1.81 9.44
N LYS A 76 -5.05 0.96 9.15
CA LYS A 76 -5.02 -0.46 9.47
C LYS A 76 -3.91 -1.19 8.71
N THR A 77 -3.77 -0.91 7.41
CA THR A 77 -2.72 -1.46 6.55
C THR A 77 -1.34 -1.11 7.11
N ASN A 78 -1.10 0.17 7.44
CA ASN A 78 0.17 0.64 7.99
C ASN A 78 0.53 -0.03 9.31
N ALA A 79 -0.44 -0.29 10.20
CA ALA A 79 -0.18 -1.03 11.43
C ALA A 79 0.33 -2.45 11.16
N LYS A 80 -0.19 -3.11 10.12
CA LYS A 80 0.17 -4.48 9.74
C LYS A 80 1.48 -4.57 8.96
N ILE A 81 1.77 -3.60 8.07
CA ILE A 81 2.97 -3.63 7.23
C ILE A 81 4.20 -2.96 7.89
N ALA A 82 4.01 -2.19 8.95
CA ALA A 82 5.11 -1.52 9.65
C ALA A 82 6.19 -2.49 10.18
N PRO A 83 5.86 -3.66 10.78
CA PRO A 83 6.86 -4.66 11.18
C PRO A 83 7.73 -5.16 10.02
N PHE A 84 7.23 -5.09 8.78
CA PHE A 84 7.96 -5.48 7.57
C PHE A 84 8.81 -4.33 6.99
N GLY A 85 8.89 -3.19 7.68
CA GLY A 85 9.71 -2.05 7.26
C GLY A 85 9.04 -1.17 6.20
N TYR A 86 7.72 -1.20 6.07
CA TYR A 86 7.00 -0.42 5.07
C TYR A 86 5.97 0.53 5.68
N ARG A 87 5.72 1.64 4.98
CA ARG A 87 4.63 2.57 5.31
C ARG A 87 4.09 3.26 4.06
N ILE A 88 2.77 3.34 3.97
CA ILE A 88 2.03 4.13 2.99
C ILE A 88 1.84 5.55 3.55
N PHE A 89 2.26 6.55 2.78
CA PHE A 89 2.08 7.96 3.07
C PHE A 89 1.03 8.58 2.16
N SER A 90 0.18 9.44 2.71
CA SER A 90 -0.71 10.30 1.95
C SER A 90 -0.03 11.65 1.68
N ARG A 91 -0.02 12.09 0.41
CA ARG A 91 0.42 13.41 -0.02
C ARG A 91 -0.80 14.22 -0.43
N LYS A 92 -1.08 15.31 0.30
CA LYS A 92 -2.30 16.13 0.14
C LYS A 92 -2.68 16.40 -1.33
N THR A 93 -1.73 16.80 -2.16
CA THR A 93 -1.97 17.24 -3.55
C THR A 93 -1.79 16.17 -4.61
N VAL A 94 -1.28 14.98 -4.29
CA VAL A 94 -0.87 13.98 -5.31
C VAL A 94 -1.61 12.66 -5.15
N GLY A 95 -1.54 12.05 -3.98
CA GLY A 95 -2.05 10.69 -3.78
C GLY A 95 -1.24 9.94 -2.72
N TYR A 96 -0.81 8.73 -3.02
CA TYR A 96 -0.24 7.80 -2.05
C TYR A 96 1.13 7.30 -2.47
N ARG A 97 2.03 7.10 -1.52
CA ARG A 97 3.38 6.57 -1.78
C ARG A 97 3.72 5.49 -0.77
N LEU A 98 4.27 4.39 -1.25
CA LEU A 98 4.94 3.40 -0.41
C LEU A 98 6.40 3.83 -0.19
N ALA A 99 6.84 3.79 1.07
CA ALA A 99 8.24 4.00 1.43
C ALA A 99 8.70 2.95 2.42
N THR A 100 9.99 2.65 2.39
CA THR A 100 10.66 1.89 3.44
C THR A 100 10.83 2.76 4.66
N ILE A 101 10.47 2.24 5.83
CA ILE A 101 10.74 2.85 7.13
C ILE A 101 11.76 1.99 7.85
N ILE A 102 12.67 2.63 8.57
CA ILE A 102 13.46 1.94 9.58
C ILE A 102 12.49 1.74 10.75
N PRO A 103 12.18 0.50 11.18
CA PRO A 103 11.47 0.31 12.43
C PRO A 103 12.37 0.89 13.52
N THR A 104 12.01 2.08 14.02
CA THR A 104 12.66 2.63 15.21
C THR A 104 12.36 1.66 16.35
N GLU A 105 13.40 1.05 16.92
CA GLU A 105 13.32 0.33 18.20
C GLU A 105 12.74 1.26 19.27
N ALA A 106 11.41 1.32 19.42
CA ALA A 106 10.74 1.90 20.59
C ALA A 106 9.21 1.80 20.45
N ALA A 107 8.65 0.77 21.08
CA ALA A 107 7.55 0.94 22.02
C ALA A 107 7.59 -0.29 22.94
N ALA A 108 8.51 -0.23 23.90
CA ALA A 108 8.51 -1.07 25.10
C ALA A 108 7.35 -0.63 26.03
#